data_AF-A0A9W7XJZ0-F1
#
_entry.id   AF-A0A9W7XJZ0-F1
#
_cell.length_a   1.000
_cell.length_b   1.000
_cell.length_c   1.000
_cell.angle_alpha   90.00
_cell.angle_beta   90.00
_cell.angle_gamma   90.00
#
_symmetry.space_group_name_H-M   'P 1'
#
loop_
_entity.id
_entity.type
_entity.pdbx_description
1 polymer ?
#
loop_
_entity_poly.entity_id
_entity_poly.type
_entity_poly.pdbx_seq_one_letter_code
_entity_poly.pdbx_strand_id
1 'polypeptide(L)'
;EECTIAHLRNPHWEIAQDPRSVFGKVALLHAVSWLHVSGTFRGIHTGKYRVVWRLAVLPRAQCVFDIVFQAKTQNGHLIEAQLPHNVRLLEFGSDYFDFVLSDMLDVTEPFEDVDVECKCTSRDWKTNLMLCSVRLEPVQCISRSQKRGWARQLLKIDNENHGGRRLRPLKNISALPGASYRPWQPWTAFRWYESATMALFFVVLALAFAQLLLSRAT
;
A
#
# COMPACT_ATOMS: atom_id res chain seq x y z
N GLU A 1 -9.42 3.46 -7.03
CA GLU A 1 -10.56 3.40 -7.96
C GLU A 1 -10.59 2.01 -8.57
N GLU A 2 -11.78 1.41 -8.57
CA GLU A 2 -12.24 0.13 -9.18
C GLU A 2 -11.23 -1.03 -9.30
N CYS A 3 -10.99 -1.73 -8.19
CA CYS A 3 -10.49 -3.12 -8.23
C CYS A 3 -11.64 -4.05 -8.61
N THR A 4 -11.46 -4.85 -9.66
CA THR A 4 -12.43 -5.83 -10.13
C THR A 4 -11.94 -7.22 -9.75
N ILE A 5 -12.75 -7.93 -8.96
CA ILE A 5 -12.51 -9.33 -8.62
C ILE A 5 -13.50 -10.18 -9.40
N ALA A 6 -12.98 -11.11 -10.21
CA ALA A 6 -13.83 -12.04 -10.94
C ALA A 6 -14.70 -12.85 -9.95
N HIS A 7 -16.02 -12.78 -10.11
CA HIS A 7 -17.03 -13.34 -9.23
C HIS A 7 -16.93 -12.92 -7.75
N LEU A 8 -16.68 -11.64 -7.47
CA LEU A 8 -16.69 -11.07 -6.11
C LEU A 8 -17.94 -11.45 -5.26
N ARG A 9 -19.08 -11.77 -5.89
CA ARG A 9 -20.35 -12.14 -5.23
C ARG A 9 -20.46 -13.64 -4.88
N ASN A 10 -19.38 -14.40 -5.00
CA ASN A 10 -19.35 -15.84 -4.75
C ASN A 10 -18.92 -16.10 -3.27
N PRO A 11 -19.44 -17.12 -2.56
CA PRO A 11 -19.01 -17.49 -1.20
C PRO A 11 -17.50 -17.66 -1.00
N HIS A 12 -16.74 -17.76 -2.08
CA HIS A 12 -15.28 -17.89 -2.03
C HIS A 12 -14.53 -16.56 -1.82
N TRP A 13 -15.21 -15.43 -1.98
CA TRP A 13 -14.67 -14.09 -1.74
C TRP A 13 -15.53 -13.35 -0.73
N GLU A 14 -14.89 -12.59 0.15
CA GLU A 14 -15.54 -11.73 1.10
C GLU A 14 -14.84 -10.38 1.14
N ILE A 15 -15.61 -9.29 1.08
CA ILE A 15 -15.08 -7.97 1.44
C ILE A 15 -15.20 -7.83 2.95
N ALA A 16 -14.10 -8.11 3.65
CA ALA A 16 -14.02 -8.01 5.10
C ALA A 16 -13.61 -6.59 5.53
N GLN A 17 -14.15 -6.11 6.64
CA GLN A 17 -13.64 -4.91 7.30
C GLN A 17 -12.35 -5.29 8.04
N ASP A 18 -11.26 -4.56 7.80
CA ASP A 18 -10.02 -4.73 8.57
C ASP A 18 -9.45 -3.34 8.89
N PRO A 19 -9.39 -2.93 10.17
CA PRO A 19 -8.87 -1.62 10.56
C PRO A 19 -7.36 -1.46 10.28
N ARG A 20 -6.64 -2.56 10.03
CA ARG A 20 -5.22 -2.54 9.65
C ARG A 20 -5.03 -2.30 8.14
N SER A 21 -6.11 -2.37 7.35
CA SER A 21 -6.10 -2.04 5.92
C SER A 21 -5.95 -0.54 5.70
N VAL A 22 -5.26 -0.16 4.63
CA VAL A 22 -5.13 1.24 4.19
C VAL A 22 -6.50 1.87 3.91
N PHE A 23 -7.47 1.06 3.48
CA PHE A 23 -8.81 1.52 3.10
C PHE A 23 -9.91 1.04 4.06
N GLY A 24 -9.54 0.47 5.22
CA GLY A 24 -10.47 -0.11 6.19
C GLY A 24 -11.20 -1.39 5.73
N LYS A 25 -10.95 -1.84 4.49
CA LYS A 25 -11.54 -3.04 3.90
C LYS A 25 -10.48 -3.83 3.14
N VAL A 26 -10.69 -5.14 3.02
CA VAL A 26 -9.85 -6.04 2.23
C VAL A 26 -10.69 -7.08 1.53
N ALA A 27 -10.17 -7.61 0.42
CA ALA A 27 -10.73 -8.79 -0.21
C ALA A 27 -10.10 -10.04 0.40
N LEU A 28 -10.90 -10.80 1.15
CA LEU A 28 -10.54 -12.08 1.72
C LEU A 28 -10.93 -13.19 0.74
N LEU A 29 -9.93 -13.98 0.37
CA LEU A 29 -10.10 -15.22 -0.36
C LEU A 29 -10.26 -16.38 0.64
N HIS A 30 -11.41 -17.02 0.61
CA HIS A 30 -11.66 -18.26 1.37
C HIS A 30 -11.02 -19.46 0.66
N ALA A 31 -11.51 -19.79 -0.53
CA ALA A 31 -11.00 -20.92 -1.32
C ALA A 31 -11.42 -20.85 -2.79
N VAL A 32 -10.49 -20.85 -3.74
CA VAL A 32 -10.81 -20.96 -5.19
C VAL A 32 -9.78 -21.79 -5.95
N SER A 33 -10.21 -22.53 -6.99
CA SER A 33 -9.33 -23.19 -7.97
C SER A 33 -9.00 -22.31 -9.18
N TRP A 34 -9.58 -21.11 -9.25
CA TRP A 34 -9.35 -20.10 -10.27
C TRP A 34 -9.34 -18.72 -9.60
N LEU A 35 -8.31 -17.91 -9.85
CA LEU A 35 -8.15 -16.58 -9.27
C LEU A 35 -7.79 -15.60 -10.38
N HIS A 36 -8.56 -14.52 -10.46
CA HIS A 36 -8.26 -13.38 -11.32
C HIS A 36 -8.78 -12.10 -10.67
N VAL A 37 -7.85 -11.24 -10.27
CA VAL A 37 -8.12 -9.90 -9.73
C VAL A 37 -7.40 -8.91 -10.61
N SER A 38 -8.09 -7.88 -11.06
CA SER A 38 -7.52 -6.84 -11.90
C SER A 38 -7.93 -5.44 -11.46
N GLY A 39 -7.15 -4.45 -11.86
CA GLY A 39 -7.45 -3.04 -11.67
C GLY A 39 -6.62 -2.19 -12.61
N THR A 40 -7.00 -0.94 -12.78
CA THR A 40 -6.32 -0.02 -13.69
C THR A 40 -6.00 1.27 -12.95
N PHE A 41 -4.73 1.67 -12.98
CA PHE A 41 -4.30 3.01 -12.59
C PHE A 41 -4.40 3.91 -13.81
N ARG A 42 -5.18 4.99 -13.71
CA ARG A 42 -5.40 5.90 -14.84
C ARG A 42 -4.49 7.11 -14.80
N GLY A 43 -4.05 7.55 -15.97
CA GLY A 43 -3.36 8.84 -16.12
C GLY A 43 -2.00 8.91 -15.43
N ILE A 44 -1.19 7.85 -15.53
CA ILE A 44 0.12 7.76 -14.87
C ILE A 44 1.17 8.56 -15.64
N HIS A 45 1.94 9.35 -14.90
CA HIS A 45 2.99 10.18 -15.49
C HIS A 45 4.19 9.36 -15.93
N THR A 46 4.93 9.89 -16.90
CA THR A 46 6.18 9.28 -17.33
C THR A 46 7.18 9.12 -16.19
N GLY A 47 7.84 7.97 -16.16
CA GLY A 47 8.84 7.65 -15.16
C GLY A 47 8.89 6.18 -14.79
N LYS A 48 9.79 5.87 -13.84
CA LYS A 48 9.99 4.50 -13.34
C LYS A 48 9.26 4.30 -12.03
N TYR A 49 8.49 3.23 -11.95
CA TYR A 49 7.67 2.87 -10.79
C TYR A 49 7.98 1.47 -10.29
N ARG A 50 7.82 1.28 -8.99
CA ARG A 50 7.67 -0.02 -8.35
C ARG A 50 6.19 -0.30 -8.20
N VAL A 51 5.81 -1.51 -8.54
CA VAL A 51 4.47 -2.01 -8.28
C VAL A 51 4.52 -2.76 -6.96
N VAL A 52 3.74 -2.27 -5.99
CA VAL A 52 3.72 -2.81 -4.64
C VAL A 52 2.32 -3.34 -4.35
N TRP A 53 2.23 -4.65 -4.14
CA TRP A 53 1.04 -5.34 -3.69
C TRP A 53 1.11 -5.50 -2.18
N ARG A 54 0.07 -5.05 -1.48
CA ARG A 54 -0.07 -5.28 -0.05
C ARG A 54 -1.04 -6.41 0.19
N LEU A 55 -0.57 -7.45 0.84
CA LEU A 55 -1.34 -8.65 1.14
C LEU A 55 -1.03 -9.20 2.53
N ALA A 56 -1.88 -10.08 3.03
CA ALA A 56 -1.62 -10.91 4.21
C ALA A 56 -1.95 -12.36 3.89
N VAL A 57 -1.10 -13.29 4.34
CA VAL A 57 -1.30 -14.73 4.18
C VAL A 57 -1.79 -15.25 5.52
N LEU A 58 -3.03 -15.75 5.56
CA LEU A 58 -3.63 -16.23 6.80
C LEU A 58 -3.15 -17.66 7.13
N PRO A 59 -3.28 -18.11 8.39
CA PRO A 59 -2.96 -19.47 8.76
C PRO A 59 -3.67 -20.50 7.88
N ARG A 60 -2.98 -21.59 7.53
CA ARG A 60 -3.49 -22.67 6.66
C ARG A 60 -3.74 -22.24 5.21
N ALA A 61 -3.08 -21.19 4.72
CA ALA A 61 -3.10 -20.87 3.31
C ALA A 61 -2.42 -21.96 2.46
N GLN A 62 -3.03 -22.25 1.32
CA GLN A 62 -2.58 -23.28 0.38
C GLN A 62 -2.36 -22.67 -1.01
N CYS A 63 -1.35 -23.18 -1.72
CA CYS A 63 -1.07 -22.86 -3.13
C CYS A 63 -0.99 -21.37 -3.48
N VAL A 64 -0.68 -20.50 -2.51
CA VAL A 64 -0.60 -19.04 -2.70
C VAL A 64 0.61 -18.64 -3.56
N PHE A 65 1.65 -19.48 -3.59
CA PHE A 65 2.85 -19.27 -4.39
C PHE A 65 2.62 -19.44 -5.90
N ASP A 66 1.52 -20.07 -6.30
CA ASP A 66 1.11 -20.22 -7.71
C ASP A 66 0.43 -18.97 -8.26
N ILE A 67 0.35 -17.89 -7.47
CA ILE A 67 -0.24 -16.62 -7.88
C ILE A 67 0.85 -15.77 -8.53
N VAL A 68 0.63 -15.41 -9.78
CA VAL A 68 1.41 -14.44 -10.53
C VAL A 68 0.79 -13.08 -10.33
N PHE A 69 1.62 -12.11 -9.95
CA PHE A 69 1.27 -10.71 -9.87
C PHE A 69 1.98 -9.99 -11.01
N GLN A 70 1.28 -9.13 -11.72
CA GLN A 70 1.85 -8.44 -12.86
C GLN A 70 1.29 -7.02 -13.00
N ALA A 71 2.01 -6.21 -13.75
CA ALA A 71 1.59 -4.89 -14.18
C ALA A 71 1.97 -4.68 -15.64
N LYS A 72 1.07 -4.07 -16.40
CA LYS A 72 1.20 -3.87 -17.83
C LYS A 72 0.83 -2.42 -18.18
N THR A 73 1.70 -1.77 -18.93
CA THR A 73 1.43 -0.47 -19.55
C THR A 73 0.64 -0.66 -20.86
N GLN A 74 -0.08 0.36 -21.32
CA GLN A 74 -0.78 0.32 -22.62
C GLN A 74 0.19 0.06 -23.78
N ASN A 75 1.43 0.55 -23.66
CA ASN A 75 2.53 0.34 -24.61
C ASN A 75 3.10 -1.09 -24.61
N GLY A 76 2.58 -1.97 -23.74
CA GLY A 76 2.91 -3.39 -23.74
C GLY A 76 4.10 -3.77 -22.86
N HIS A 77 4.73 -2.82 -22.15
CA HIS A 77 5.72 -3.16 -21.13
C HIS A 77 5.03 -3.88 -19.97
N LEU A 78 5.37 -5.15 -19.80
CA LEU A 78 4.83 -6.08 -18.81
C LEU A 78 5.94 -6.45 -17.83
N ILE A 79 5.64 -6.34 -16.54
CA ILE A 79 6.46 -6.90 -15.47
C ILE A 79 5.63 -7.88 -14.66
N GLU A 80 6.23 -8.97 -14.22
CA GLU A 80 5.54 -9.99 -13.43
C GLU A 80 6.47 -10.63 -12.40
N ALA A 81 5.88 -11.11 -11.30
CA ALA A 81 6.59 -11.87 -10.29
C ALA A 81 5.63 -12.81 -9.55
N GLN A 82 6.19 -13.90 -9.03
CA GLN A 82 5.51 -14.81 -8.12
C GLN A 82 6.02 -14.62 -6.70
N LEU A 83 5.21 -15.03 -5.72
CA LEU A 83 5.68 -15.08 -4.35
C LEU A 83 6.82 -16.11 -4.23
N PRO A 84 7.94 -15.74 -3.59
CA PRO A 84 9.08 -16.63 -3.43
C PRO A 84 8.74 -17.82 -2.51
N HIS A 85 8.94 -19.05 -3.02
CA HIS A 85 8.63 -20.30 -2.32
C HIS A 85 9.46 -20.53 -1.05
N ASN A 86 10.64 -19.90 -0.98
CA ASN A 86 11.58 -20.02 0.14
C ASN A 86 11.32 -19.02 1.26
N VAL A 87 10.38 -18.09 1.10
CA VAL A 87 10.01 -17.16 2.17
C VAL A 87 9.04 -17.85 3.10
N ARG A 88 9.39 -17.89 4.38
CA ARG A 88 8.52 -18.35 5.47
C ARG A 88 7.39 -17.35 5.68
N LEU A 89 6.50 -17.20 4.69
CA LEU A 89 5.39 -16.27 4.73
C LEU A 89 4.45 -16.56 5.92
N LEU A 90 4.40 -17.83 6.34
CA LEU A 90 3.65 -18.30 7.51
C LEU A 90 4.25 -17.80 8.85
N GLU A 91 5.51 -17.37 8.89
CA GLU A 91 6.11 -16.77 10.09
C GLU A 91 5.68 -15.33 10.32
N PHE A 92 5.15 -14.65 9.30
CA PHE A 92 4.58 -13.30 9.46
C PHE A 92 3.23 -13.31 10.18
N GLY A 93 2.68 -14.48 10.51
CA GLY A 93 1.34 -14.59 11.05
C GLY A 93 0.31 -13.96 10.11
N SER A 94 -0.81 -13.50 10.67
CA SER A 94 -1.88 -12.81 9.95
C SER A 94 -1.60 -11.30 9.73
N ASP A 95 -0.32 -10.91 9.63
CA ASP A 95 0.07 -9.53 9.39
C ASP A 95 0.30 -9.21 7.90
N TYR A 96 0.11 -7.93 7.57
CA TYR A 96 0.29 -7.43 6.21
C TYR A 96 1.76 -7.26 5.87
N PHE A 97 2.11 -7.63 4.64
CA PHE A 97 3.39 -7.32 4.04
C PHE A 97 3.23 -6.71 2.65
N ASP A 98 4.26 -5.96 2.26
CA ASP A 98 4.39 -5.38 0.92
C ASP A 98 5.21 -6.34 0.03
N PHE A 99 4.56 -6.90 -0.97
CA PHE A 99 5.18 -7.66 -2.07
C PHE A 99 5.47 -6.72 -3.23
N VAL A 100 6.75 -6.58 -3.57
CA VAL A 100 7.22 -5.67 -4.63
C VAL A 100 7.61 -6.52 -5.83
N LEU A 101 7.10 -6.17 -7.01
CA LEU A 101 7.54 -6.82 -8.25
C LEU A 101 9.04 -6.57 -8.47
N SER A 102 9.76 -7.60 -8.92
CA SER A 102 11.22 -7.57 -9.04
C SER A 102 11.72 -6.49 -10.01
N ASP A 103 11.03 -6.33 -11.13
CA ASP A 103 11.37 -5.38 -12.16
C ASP A 103 10.66 -4.03 -11.97
N MET A 104 11.24 -3.00 -12.56
CA MET A 104 10.66 -1.65 -12.54
C MET A 104 9.73 -1.46 -13.73
N LEU A 105 8.55 -0.90 -13.47
CA LEU A 105 7.65 -0.48 -14.51
C LEU A 105 8.14 0.85 -15.09
N ASP A 106 8.46 0.87 -16.37
CA ASP A 106 8.80 2.09 -17.11
C ASP A 106 7.54 2.58 -17.84
N VAL A 107 7.10 3.79 -17.49
CA VAL A 107 5.99 4.50 -18.13
C VAL A 107 6.59 5.54 -19.05
N THR A 108 6.51 5.30 -20.35
CA THR A 108 7.17 6.13 -21.37
C THR A 108 6.28 7.25 -21.88
N GLU A 109 4.96 7.06 -21.84
CA GLU A 109 4.00 8.05 -22.33
C GLU A 109 3.34 8.83 -21.18
N PRO A 110 3.07 10.13 -21.37
CA PRO A 110 2.44 10.94 -20.36
C PRO A 110 0.96 10.57 -20.22
N PHE A 111 0.50 10.39 -18.98
CA PHE A 111 -0.88 10.04 -18.66
C PHE A 111 -1.31 8.67 -19.18
N GLU A 112 -0.38 7.73 -19.24
CA GLU A 112 -0.63 6.36 -19.66
C GLU A 112 -1.38 5.57 -18.56
N ASP A 113 -2.28 4.69 -18.96
CA ASP A 113 -2.91 3.78 -18.00
C ASP A 113 -2.03 2.55 -17.73
N VAL A 114 -2.04 2.09 -16.48
CA VAL A 114 -1.33 0.90 -16.04
C VAL A 114 -2.32 -0.10 -15.50
N ASP A 115 -2.45 -1.22 -16.21
CA ASP A 115 -3.23 -2.37 -15.75
C ASP A 115 -2.41 -3.20 -14.77
N VAL A 116 -3.04 -3.60 -13.68
CA VAL A 116 -2.45 -4.52 -12.70
C VAL A 116 -3.37 -5.70 -12.52
N GLU A 117 -2.80 -6.89 -12.48
CA GLU A 117 -3.56 -8.11 -12.23
C GLU A 117 -2.78 -9.07 -11.34
N CYS A 118 -3.52 -9.89 -10.61
CA CYS A 118 -3.00 -11.14 -10.08
C CYS A 118 -3.89 -12.31 -10.53
N LYS A 119 -3.23 -13.39 -10.96
CA LYS A 119 -3.88 -14.58 -11.51
C LYS A 119 -3.17 -15.84 -11.08
N CYS A 120 -3.90 -16.94 -11.00
CA CYS A 120 -3.29 -18.25 -10.74
C CYS A 120 -2.73 -18.88 -12.02
N THR A 121 -1.61 -19.60 -11.89
CA THR A 121 -1.04 -20.42 -12.99
C THR A 121 -1.49 -21.87 -12.95
N SER A 122 -1.77 -22.41 -11.75
CA SER A 122 -2.25 -23.78 -11.55
C SER A 122 -3.72 -23.82 -11.14
N ARG A 123 -4.36 -24.97 -11.36
CA ARG A 123 -5.76 -25.24 -10.96
C ARG A 123 -5.91 -25.69 -9.51
N ASP A 124 -4.83 -25.74 -8.76
CA ASP A 124 -4.87 -26.12 -7.35
C ASP A 124 -5.66 -25.10 -6.53
N TRP A 125 -6.21 -25.52 -5.40
CA TRP A 125 -7.03 -24.65 -4.55
C TRP A 125 -6.17 -23.65 -3.78
N LYS A 126 -6.46 -22.36 -3.98
CA LYS A 126 -5.84 -21.23 -3.28
C LYS A 126 -6.76 -20.84 -2.14
N THR A 127 -6.22 -20.73 -0.93
CA THR A 127 -7.02 -20.43 0.25
C THR A 127 -6.35 -19.37 1.12
N ASN A 128 -7.17 -18.69 1.93
CA ASN A 128 -6.71 -17.89 3.07
C ASN A 128 -5.71 -16.77 2.70
N LEU A 129 -6.02 -16.03 1.64
CA LEU A 129 -5.25 -14.85 1.19
C LEU A 129 -6.08 -13.59 1.39
N MET A 130 -5.49 -12.54 1.95
CA MET A 130 -6.10 -11.21 1.99
C MET A 130 -5.38 -10.27 1.02
N LEU A 131 -6.13 -9.67 0.11
CA LEU A 131 -5.66 -8.61 -0.78
C LEU A 131 -6.13 -7.26 -0.23
N CYS A 132 -5.18 -6.39 0.09
CA CYS A 132 -5.46 -5.09 0.70
C CYS A 132 -5.42 -3.97 -0.32
N SER A 133 -4.29 -3.79 -0.99
CA SER A 133 -4.10 -2.68 -1.93
C SER A 133 -2.98 -2.97 -2.91
N VAL A 134 -3.05 -2.36 -4.09
CA VAL A 134 -1.93 -2.24 -5.01
C VAL A 134 -1.60 -0.77 -5.17
N ARG A 135 -0.31 -0.43 -5.26
CA ARG A 135 0.16 0.96 -5.43
C ARG A 135 1.38 1.04 -6.32
N LEU A 136 1.53 2.20 -6.98
CA LEU A 136 2.72 2.55 -7.77
C LEU A 136 3.59 3.50 -6.95
N GLU A 137 4.84 3.10 -6.69
CA GLU A 137 5.83 3.92 -5.99
C GLU A 137 6.92 4.41 -6.96
N PRO A 138 7.10 5.72 -7.17
CA PRO A 138 8.13 6.23 -8.07
C PRO A 138 9.54 5.90 -7.56
N VAL A 139 10.41 5.39 -8.44
CA VAL A 139 11.75 4.85 -8.07
C VAL A 139 12.81 5.94 -7.95
N GLN A 140 12.65 7.09 -8.61
CA GLN A 140 13.64 8.15 -8.57
C GLN A 140 13.07 9.47 -8.06
N CYS A 141 13.85 10.05 -7.13
CA CYS A 141 13.73 11.38 -6.58
C CYS A 141 13.49 12.39 -7.70
N ILE A 142 12.26 12.89 -7.82
CA ILE A 142 11.99 14.06 -8.67
C ILE A 142 13.00 15.14 -8.24
N SER A 143 13.92 15.51 -9.13
CA SER A 143 14.89 16.54 -8.81
C SER A 143 14.13 17.82 -8.46
N ARG A 144 14.67 18.68 -7.58
CA ARG A 144 13.98 19.93 -7.21
C ARG A 144 13.61 20.78 -8.44
N SER A 145 14.35 20.67 -9.55
CA SER A 145 14.04 21.34 -10.82
C SER A 145 12.85 20.71 -11.54
N GLN A 146 12.75 19.37 -11.58
CA GLN A 146 11.58 18.68 -12.13
C GLN A 146 10.32 18.97 -11.28
N LYS A 147 10.38 18.92 -9.94
CA LYS A 147 9.23 19.30 -9.08
C LYS A 147 8.73 20.72 -9.36
N ARG A 148 9.65 21.66 -9.62
CA ARG A 148 9.32 23.05 -9.99
C ARG A 148 8.77 23.18 -11.40
N GLY A 149 9.24 22.37 -12.34
CA GLY A 149 8.65 22.27 -13.68
C GLY A 149 7.23 21.72 -13.63
N TRP A 150 7.01 20.70 -12.80
CA TRP A 150 5.72 20.04 -12.59
C TRP A 150 4.70 20.99 -11.93
N ALA A 151 5.11 21.69 -10.87
CA ALA A 151 4.26 22.70 -10.24
C ALA A 151 3.87 23.81 -11.23
N ARG A 152 4.76 24.20 -12.15
CA ARG A 152 4.45 25.18 -13.20
C ARG A 152 3.49 24.65 -14.25
N GLN A 153 3.63 23.39 -14.68
CA GLN A 153 2.71 22.77 -15.65
C GLN A 153 1.32 22.55 -15.05
N LEU A 154 1.23 22.08 -13.81
CA LEU A 154 -0.05 21.95 -13.10
C LEU A 154 -0.71 23.32 -12.88
N LEU A 155 0.05 24.34 -12.47
CA LEU A 155 -0.47 25.71 -12.37
C LEU A 155 -0.90 26.26 -13.73
N LYS A 156 -0.25 25.88 -14.82
CA LYS A 156 -0.61 26.32 -16.18
C LYS A 156 -1.94 25.68 -16.61
N ILE A 157 -2.07 24.37 -16.47
CA ILE A 157 -3.29 23.61 -16.79
C ILE A 157 -4.46 24.06 -15.90
N ASP A 158 -4.21 24.31 -14.61
CA ASP A 158 -5.22 24.80 -13.67
C ASP A 158 -5.63 26.25 -13.98
N ASN A 159 -4.67 27.12 -14.32
CA ASN A 159 -4.98 28.48 -14.78
C ASN A 159 -5.78 28.49 -16.10
N GLU A 160 -5.47 27.58 -17.02
CA GLU A 160 -6.16 27.43 -18.30
C GLU A 160 -7.59 26.89 -18.10
N ASN A 161 -7.81 26.01 -17.11
CA ASN A 161 -9.11 25.36 -16.91
C ASN A 161 -10.01 26.06 -15.87
N HIS A 162 -9.45 26.77 -14.88
CA HIS A 162 -10.20 27.21 -13.68
C HIS A 162 -10.04 28.70 -13.32
N GLY A 163 -9.42 29.52 -14.17
CA GLY A 163 -9.42 30.98 -13.98
C GLY A 163 -8.73 31.48 -12.70
N GLY A 164 -7.69 30.77 -12.23
CA GLY A 164 -6.71 31.33 -11.30
C GLY A 164 -7.03 31.28 -9.80
N ARG A 165 -7.64 30.21 -9.27
CA ARG A 165 -7.75 30.01 -7.81
C ARG A 165 -6.60 29.15 -7.26
N ARG A 166 -5.62 29.79 -6.61
CA ARG A 166 -4.42 29.16 -5.99
C ARG A 166 -4.77 28.12 -4.91
N LEU A 167 -4.20 26.91 -5.03
CA LEU A 167 -4.14 25.91 -3.95
C LEU A 167 -2.73 25.82 -3.31
N ARG A 168 -2.70 25.46 -2.02
CA ARG A 168 -1.52 25.45 -1.14
C ARG A 168 -0.53 24.29 -1.45
N PRO A 169 0.78 24.45 -1.20
CA PRO A 169 1.80 23.49 -1.64
C PRO A 169 1.84 22.21 -0.77
N LEU A 170 1.90 21.06 -1.44
CA LEU A 170 2.12 19.74 -0.84
C LEU A 170 3.57 19.60 -0.33
N LYS A 171 3.74 19.28 0.96
CA LYS A 171 5.03 19.02 1.61
C LYS A 171 5.48 17.57 1.37
N ASN A 172 6.72 17.45 0.91
CA ASN A 172 7.68 16.34 0.88
C ASN A 172 7.25 14.93 1.33
N ILE A 173 7.44 13.97 0.43
CA ILE A 173 7.70 12.56 0.75
C ILE A 173 8.96 12.15 -0.02
N SER A 174 9.89 11.48 0.67
CA SER A 174 11.14 10.94 0.15
C SER A 174 11.37 9.53 0.68
N ALA A 175 11.70 8.57 -0.18
CA ALA A 175 12.48 7.38 0.16
C ALA A 175 13.04 6.72 -1.13
N LEU A 176 14.27 6.18 -1.03
CA LEU A 176 15.13 5.63 -2.08
C LEU A 176 14.86 4.14 -2.42
N PRO A 177 15.40 3.62 -3.53
CA PRO A 177 15.03 2.31 -4.08
C PRO A 177 15.97 1.12 -3.72
N GLY A 178 15.41 0.05 -3.15
CA GLY A 178 15.83 -1.37 -3.27
C GLY A 178 14.59 -2.28 -3.14
N ALA A 179 14.57 -3.52 -3.68
CA ALA A 179 13.50 -4.47 -3.38
C ALA A 179 13.55 -4.75 -1.87
N SER A 180 12.74 -4.02 -1.10
CA SER A 180 12.79 -4.05 0.35
C SER A 180 11.47 -4.54 0.87
N TYR A 181 11.46 -5.75 1.41
CA TYR A 181 10.46 -6.18 2.38
C TYR A 181 10.44 -5.14 3.51
N ARG A 182 9.32 -4.44 3.69
CA ARG A 182 9.13 -3.57 4.85
C ARG A 182 7.95 -4.11 5.65
N PRO A 183 8.16 -4.60 6.88
CA PRO A 183 7.04 -4.76 7.78
C PRO A 183 6.36 -3.41 7.90
N TRP A 184 5.06 -3.36 7.68
CA TRP A 184 4.31 -2.11 7.77
C TRP A 184 4.37 -1.63 9.21
N GLN A 185 5.16 -0.58 9.45
CA GLN A 185 5.06 0.15 10.70
C GLN A 185 3.82 1.03 10.60
N PRO A 186 2.84 0.93 11.51
CA PRO A 186 1.79 1.92 11.61
C PRO A 186 2.41 3.23 12.11
N TRP A 187 2.92 4.05 11.19
CA TRP A 187 3.54 5.35 11.51
C TRP A 187 2.61 6.29 12.31
N THR A 188 1.31 5.98 12.35
CA THR A 188 0.28 6.76 13.04
C THR A 188 -0.44 6.03 14.17
N ALA A 189 -0.18 4.77 14.49
CA ALA A 189 -0.81 4.14 15.67
C ALA A 189 0.18 4.01 16.83
N PHE A 190 1.43 3.64 16.54
CA PHE A 190 2.44 3.41 17.57
C PHE A 190 2.82 4.71 18.31
N ARG A 191 2.97 5.82 17.58
CA ARG A 191 3.28 7.13 18.20
C ARG A 191 2.18 7.66 19.10
N TRP A 192 0.91 7.40 18.79
CA TRP A 192 -0.20 7.87 19.62
C TRP A 192 -0.30 7.07 20.91
N TYR A 193 -0.03 5.76 20.83
CA TYR A 193 0.01 4.91 22.02
C TYR A 193 1.17 5.31 22.95
N GLU A 194 2.38 5.51 22.42
CA GLU A 194 3.52 6.00 23.20
C GLU A 194 3.31 7.42 23.75
N SER A 195 2.67 8.30 22.99
CA SER A 195 2.37 9.66 23.47
C SER A 195 1.31 9.65 24.57
N ALA A 196 0.30 8.79 24.47
CA ALA A 196 -0.75 8.65 25.48
C ALA A 196 -0.22 8.01 26.77
N THR A 197 0.61 6.97 26.67
CA THR A 197 1.23 6.35 27.85
C THR A 197 2.21 7.29 28.54
N MET A 198 3.01 8.05 27.79
CA MET A 198 3.89 9.08 28.35
C MET A 198 3.07 10.20 29.03
N ALA A 199 1.99 10.68 28.40
CA ALA A 199 1.12 11.68 29.01
C ALA A 199 0.49 11.19 30.32
N LEU A 200 -0.01 9.95 30.35
CA LEU A 200 -0.59 9.35 31.55
C LEU A 200 0.45 9.20 32.67
N PHE A 201 1.67 8.78 32.32
CA PHE A 201 2.79 8.68 33.26
C PHE A 201 3.12 10.04 33.90
N PHE A 202 3.19 11.12 33.11
CA PHE A 202 3.43 12.47 33.65
C PHE A 202 2.30 12.97 34.56
N VAL A 203 1.04 12.66 34.25
CA VAL A 203 -0.10 13.01 35.13
C VAL A 203 0.00 12.30 36.47
N VAL A 204 0.31 11.00 36.47
CA VAL A 204 0.48 10.22 37.72
C VAL A 204 1.66 10.77 38.54
N LEU A 205 2.77 11.10 37.89
CA LEU A 205 3.96 11.66 38.55
C LEU A 205 3.67 13.04 39.15
N ALA A 206 2.93 13.89 38.44
CA ALA A 206 2.53 15.21 38.94
C ALA A 206 1.60 15.10 40.15
N LEU A 207 0.65 14.16 40.15
CA LEU A 207 -0.25 13.90 41.28
C LEU A 207 0.51 13.37 42.51
N ALA A 208 1.44 12.42 42.31
CA ALA A 208 2.28 11.91 43.38
C ALA A 208 3.17 13.01 43.98
N PHE A 209 3.73 13.87 43.14
CA PHE A 209 4.53 15.01 43.58
C PHE A 209 3.69 16.03 44.36
N ALA A 210 2.47 16.34 43.91
CA ALA A 210 1.55 17.22 44.61
C ALA A 210 1.15 16.66 45.99
N GLN A 211 0.91 15.35 46.10
CA GLN A 211 0.64 14.72 47.40
C GLN A 211 1.84 14.79 48.36
N LEU A 212 3.06 14.61 47.85
CA LEU A 212 4.30 14.75 48.64
C LEU A 212 4.52 16.18 49.15
N LEU A 213 4.15 17.19 48.37
CA LEU A 213 4.22 18.58 48.80
C LEU A 213 3.18 18.90 49.88
N LEU A 214 1.95 18.39 49.71
CA LEU A 214 0.88 18.57 50.70
C LEU A 214 1.18 17.89 52.03
N SER A 215 1.76 16.68 52.02
CA SER A 215 2.10 15.93 53.24
C SER A 215 3.27 16.52 54.03
N ARG A 216 4.10 17.37 53.40
CA ARG A 216 5.17 18.11 54.08
C ARG A 216 4.72 19.45 54.66
N ALA A 217 3.57 19.96 54.24
CA ALA A 217 3.02 21.25 54.68
C ALA A 217 2.10 21.12 55.91
N THR A 218 1.68 19.91 56.25
CA THR A 218 0.95 19.54 57.47
C THR A 218 1.90 19.02 58.54
#